data_AF-A0A451B373-F1
#
_entry.id   AF-A0A451B373-F1
#
_cell.length_a   1.000
_cell.length_b   1.000
_cell.length_c   1.000
_cell.angle_alpha   90.00
_cell.angle_beta   90.00
_cell.angle_gamma   90.00
#
_symmetry.space_group_name_H-M   'P 1'
#
loop_
_entity.id
_entity.type
_entity.pdbx_description
1 polymer ?
#
loop_
_entity_poly.entity_id
_entity_poly.type
_entity_poly.pdbx_seq_one_letter_code
_entity_poly.pdbx_strand_id
1 'polypeptide(L)'
;ATGEQVVLLIDEYDTPIHAGYQSGFYEEITGFMRNWLSGALKDHSSLKKGVLTGILRVARESIFSGLNNLAVAGILKAGPFADKFGFTEPEVEQLLDGFDLSESLPEARRWYNGYLFGETVIYNPWSILNFINDRPAPPAAHWVNTSSNDLVRDLLESGGAEIREDLESLLA
;
A
#
# COMPACT_ATOMS: atom_id res chain seq x y z
N ALA A 1 -33.37 6.69 -13.77
CA ALA A 1 -31.92 6.61 -13.99
C ALA A 1 -31.48 7.84 -14.78
N THR A 2 -30.42 8.53 -14.35
CA THR A 2 -29.96 9.81 -14.94
C THR A 2 -29.25 9.64 -16.30
N GLY A 3 -29.00 8.41 -16.74
CA GLY A 3 -28.27 8.10 -17.98
C GLY A 3 -26.75 8.18 -17.83
N GLU A 4 -26.25 8.67 -16.69
CA GLU A 4 -24.83 8.83 -16.42
C GLU A 4 -24.22 7.56 -15.83
N GLN A 5 -22.99 7.25 -16.26
CA GLN A 5 -22.22 6.14 -15.72
C GLN A 5 -21.43 6.60 -14.48
N VAL A 6 -21.36 5.77 -13.45
CA VAL A 6 -20.70 6.08 -12.17
C VAL A 6 -19.25 5.58 -12.12
N VAL A 7 -18.42 6.24 -11.32
CA VAL A 7 -17.10 5.73 -10.91
C VAL A 7 -17.20 5.22 -9.49
N LEU A 8 -16.76 3.99 -9.26
CA LEU A 8 -16.73 3.37 -7.94
C LEU A 8 -15.31 3.40 -7.38
N LEU A 9 -15.12 4.00 -6.21
CA LEU A 9 -13.85 4.02 -5.48
C LEU A 9 -14.05 3.19 -4.21
N ILE A 10 -13.26 2.12 -4.06
CA ILE A 10 -13.30 1.23 -2.90
C ILE A 10 -11.93 1.27 -2.27
N ASP A 11 -11.86 1.84 -1.07
CA ASP A 11 -10.64 1.83 -0.28
C ASP A 11 -10.56 0.59 0.61
N GLU A 12 -9.34 0.15 0.86
CA GLU A 12 -9.00 -1.00 1.72
C GLU A 12 -9.91 -2.22 1.53
N TYR A 13 -10.08 -2.65 0.28
CA TYR A 13 -11.00 -3.76 -0.06
C TYR A 13 -10.64 -5.07 0.67
N ASP A 14 -9.38 -5.20 1.09
CA ASP A 14 -8.78 -6.36 1.71
C ASP A 14 -8.84 -6.35 3.25
N THR A 15 -9.22 -5.24 3.88
CA THR A 15 -9.39 -5.16 5.34
C THR A 15 -10.34 -6.25 5.90
N PRO A 16 -11.53 -6.49 5.31
CA PRO A 16 -12.40 -7.58 5.77
C PRO A 16 -11.77 -8.97 5.61
N ILE A 17 -10.95 -9.14 4.57
CA ILE A 17 -10.28 -10.41 4.27
C ILE A 17 -9.19 -10.68 5.31
N HIS A 18 -8.43 -9.65 5.68
CA HIS A 18 -7.47 -9.71 6.77
C HIS A 18 -8.13 -10.06 8.10
N ALA A 19 -9.24 -9.39 8.44
CA ALA A 19 -10.00 -9.68 9.65
C ALA A 19 -10.53 -11.12 9.68
N GLY A 20 -11.02 -11.63 8.54
CA GLY A 20 -11.47 -13.01 8.42
C GLY A 20 -10.36 -14.04 8.55
N TYR A 21 -9.15 -13.73 8.08
CA TYR A 21 -7.97 -14.56 8.34
C TYR A 21 -7.67 -14.66 9.84
N GLN A 22 -7.57 -13.52 10.53
CA GLN A 22 -7.25 -13.48 11.96
C GLN A 22 -8.33 -14.13 12.85
N SER A 23 -9.58 -14.04 12.41
CA SER A 23 -10.74 -14.52 13.19
C SER A 23 -11.27 -15.88 12.74
N GLY A 24 -10.60 -16.55 11.79
CA GLY A 24 -10.92 -17.92 11.37
C GLY A 24 -12.14 -18.09 10.45
N PHE A 25 -12.56 -17.03 9.75
CA PHE A 25 -13.68 -17.06 8.78
C PHE A 25 -13.25 -16.63 7.36
N TYR A 26 -11.99 -16.90 7.01
CA TYR A 26 -11.37 -16.46 5.75
C TYR A 26 -12.15 -16.90 4.51
N GLU A 27 -12.62 -18.14 4.46
CA GLU A 27 -13.34 -18.69 3.30
C GLU A 27 -14.71 -18.02 3.13
N GLU A 28 -15.44 -17.79 4.22
CA GLU A 28 -16.74 -17.14 4.23
C GLU A 28 -16.64 -15.69 3.74
N ILE A 29 -15.69 -14.91 4.28
CA ILE A 29 -15.52 -13.51 3.86
C ILE A 29 -15.01 -13.41 2.44
N THR A 30 -14.10 -14.27 2.02
CA THR A 30 -13.57 -14.29 0.65
C THR A 30 -14.69 -14.61 -0.35
N GLY A 31 -15.55 -15.58 -0.02
CA GLY A 31 -16.73 -15.92 -0.81
C GLY A 31 -17.73 -14.76 -0.92
N PHE A 32 -18.01 -14.09 0.20
CA PHE A 32 -18.87 -12.90 0.24
C PHE A 32 -18.28 -11.77 -0.62
N MET A 33 -17.02 -11.40 -0.39
CA MET A 33 -16.34 -10.30 -1.08
C MET A 33 -16.26 -10.55 -2.58
N ARG A 34 -15.96 -11.79 -3.01
CA ARG A 34 -15.99 -12.17 -4.43
C ARG A 34 -17.34 -11.88 -5.07
N ASN A 35 -18.43 -12.31 -4.44
CA ASN A 35 -19.78 -12.13 -4.98
C ASN A 35 -20.20 -10.66 -4.97
N TRP A 36 -19.89 -9.94 -3.89
CA TRP A 36 -20.21 -8.52 -3.74
C TRP A 36 -19.46 -7.66 -4.78
N LEU A 37 -18.14 -7.85 -4.91
CA LEU A 37 -17.31 -7.15 -5.90
C LEU A 37 -17.70 -7.53 -7.33
N SER A 38 -18.00 -8.81 -7.60
CA SER A 38 -18.48 -9.23 -8.92
C SER A 38 -19.81 -8.56 -9.27
N GLY A 39 -20.75 -8.49 -8.33
CA GLY A 39 -22.04 -7.82 -8.54
C GLY A 39 -21.91 -6.32 -8.79
N ALA A 40 -20.94 -5.66 -8.14
CA ALA A 40 -20.71 -4.23 -8.31
C ALA A 40 -19.91 -3.89 -9.60
N LEU A 41 -18.97 -4.74 -10.01
CA LEU A 41 -17.94 -4.40 -11.00
C LEU A 41 -18.11 -5.09 -12.36
N LYS A 42 -18.91 -6.15 -12.44
CA LYS A 42 -19.03 -6.97 -13.64
C LYS A 42 -20.31 -6.64 -14.41
N ASP A 43 -20.17 -6.45 -15.73
CA ASP A 43 -21.28 -6.37 -16.70
C ASP A 43 -22.37 -5.32 -16.38
N HIS A 44 -22.00 -4.22 -15.70
CA HIS A 44 -22.95 -3.17 -15.31
C HIS A 44 -22.91 -1.96 -16.27
N SER A 45 -23.99 -1.72 -17.02
CA SER A 45 -24.06 -0.61 -18.00
C SER A 45 -23.93 0.77 -17.37
N SER A 46 -24.33 0.90 -16.10
CA SER A 46 -24.17 2.13 -15.32
C SER A 46 -22.77 2.33 -14.74
N LEU A 47 -21.84 1.37 -14.85
CA LEU A 47 -20.48 1.52 -14.32
C LEU A 47 -19.53 2.03 -15.42
N LYS A 48 -18.85 3.14 -15.14
CA LYS A 48 -17.79 3.67 -16.01
C LYS A 48 -16.44 3.02 -15.70
N LYS A 49 -16.08 2.96 -14.42
CA LYS A 49 -14.79 2.46 -13.92
C LYS A 49 -14.90 2.15 -12.42
N GLY A 50 -14.24 1.08 -11.99
CA GLY A 50 -13.94 0.82 -10.58
C GLY A 50 -12.46 1.03 -10.29
N VAL A 51 -12.14 1.61 -9.13
CA VAL A 51 -10.79 1.71 -8.58
C VAL A 51 -10.83 1.12 -7.19
N LEU A 52 -9.92 0.19 -6.92
CA LEU A 52 -9.81 -0.51 -5.65
C LEU A 52 -8.40 -0.31 -5.12
N THR A 53 -8.28 0.02 -3.85
CA THR A 53 -7.00 0.13 -3.12
C THR A 53 -6.96 -0.87 -1.98
N GLY A 54 -5.77 -1.37 -1.69
CA GLY A 54 -5.51 -2.40 -0.70
C GLY A 54 -4.04 -2.79 -0.70
N ILE A 55 -3.61 -3.56 0.32
CA ILE A 55 -2.21 -3.93 0.55
C ILE A 55 -1.94 -5.42 0.26
N LEU A 56 -2.93 -6.29 0.45
CA LEU A 56 -2.83 -7.73 0.35
C LEU A 56 -3.03 -8.21 -1.08
N ARG A 57 -1.92 -8.59 -1.70
CA ARG A 57 -1.91 -9.21 -3.03
C ARG A 57 -2.50 -10.61 -3.06
N VAL A 58 -2.49 -11.35 -1.95
CA VAL A 58 -2.98 -12.75 -1.85
C VAL A 58 -4.50 -12.82 -1.98
N ALA A 59 -5.22 -11.86 -1.36
CA ALA A 59 -6.66 -11.72 -1.48
C ALA A 59 -7.14 -11.65 -2.94
N ARG A 60 -6.29 -11.12 -3.83
CA ARG A 60 -6.60 -10.92 -5.25
C ARG A 60 -6.89 -12.22 -5.99
N GLU A 61 -6.13 -13.28 -5.74
CA GLU A 61 -6.23 -14.54 -6.49
C GLU A 61 -7.54 -15.27 -6.18
N SER A 62 -8.02 -15.12 -4.94
CA SER A 62 -9.26 -15.74 -4.48
C SER A 62 -10.50 -14.95 -4.91
N ILE A 63 -10.50 -13.62 -4.79
CA ILE A 63 -11.71 -12.79 -4.99
C ILE A 63 -11.91 -12.28 -6.43
N PHE A 64 -10.86 -12.09 -7.21
CA PHE A 64 -10.99 -11.49 -8.55
C PHE A 64 -10.99 -12.50 -9.69
N SER A 65 -10.99 -13.80 -9.38
CA SER A 65 -11.17 -14.87 -10.37
C SER A 65 -12.46 -14.71 -11.21
N GLY A 66 -13.47 -14.01 -10.69
CA GLY A 66 -14.73 -13.70 -11.39
C GLY A 66 -14.69 -12.48 -12.32
N LEU A 67 -13.66 -11.63 -12.24
CA LEU A 67 -13.51 -10.40 -13.02
C LEU A 67 -12.58 -10.62 -14.21
N ASN A 68 -13.03 -10.19 -15.40
CA ASN A 68 -12.29 -10.32 -16.66
C ASN A 68 -11.59 -9.02 -17.12
N ASN A 69 -11.82 -7.89 -16.45
CA ASN A 69 -11.34 -6.56 -16.86
C ASN A 69 -10.43 -5.89 -15.81
N LEU A 70 -9.65 -6.68 -15.08
CA LEU A 70 -8.80 -6.16 -14.00
C LEU A 70 -7.44 -5.67 -14.53
N ALA A 71 -7.12 -4.40 -14.26
CA ALA A 71 -5.77 -3.86 -14.40
C ALA A 71 -5.16 -3.65 -13.02
N VAL A 72 -3.94 -4.14 -12.80
CA VAL A 72 -3.25 -4.06 -11.51
C VAL A 72 -2.07 -3.11 -11.61
N ALA A 73 -2.10 -2.04 -10.81
CA ALA A 73 -0.97 -1.17 -10.55
C ALA A 73 -0.36 -1.55 -9.20
N GLY A 74 0.83 -2.14 -9.21
CA GLY A 74 1.54 -2.53 -8.00
C GLY A 74 2.95 -1.96 -7.97
N ILE A 75 3.54 -1.91 -6.78
CA ILE A 75 4.83 -1.25 -6.52
C ILE A 75 6.03 -1.91 -7.24
N LEU A 76 5.91 -3.18 -7.63
CA LEU A 76 7.01 -3.94 -8.23
C LEU A 76 7.25 -3.63 -9.70
N LYS A 77 6.30 -2.99 -10.38
CA LYS A 77 6.43 -2.70 -11.82
C LYS A 77 6.49 -1.19 -12.01
N ALA A 78 7.43 -0.76 -12.85
CA ALA A 78 7.37 0.58 -13.42
C ALA A 78 6.01 0.75 -14.11
N GLY A 79 5.36 1.86 -13.85
CA GLY A 79 4.00 2.10 -14.31
C GLY A 79 3.54 3.52 -14.02
N PRO A 80 2.36 3.90 -14.52
CA PRO A 80 1.86 5.27 -14.45
C PRO A 80 1.58 5.77 -13.01
N PHE A 81 1.72 4.90 -12.02
CA PHE A 81 1.47 5.20 -10.61
C PHE A 81 2.73 5.09 -9.73
N ALA A 82 3.90 4.82 -10.33
CA ALA A 82 5.14 4.63 -9.58
C ALA A 82 5.53 5.88 -8.76
N ASP A 83 5.18 7.07 -9.24
CA ASP A 83 5.46 8.38 -8.63
C ASP A 83 4.26 9.00 -7.90
N LYS A 84 3.19 8.23 -7.63
CA LYS A 84 1.91 8.76 -7.12
C LYS A 84 1.61 8.47 -5.66
N PHE A 85 2.42 7.65 -4.99
CA PHE A 85 2.17 7.15 -3.63
C PHE A 85 3.26 7.56 -2.62
N GLY A 86 3.76 8.79 -2.76
CA GLY A 86 4.66 9.42 -1.81
C GLY A 86 5.31 10.64 -2.41
N PHE A 87 6.45 11.07 -1.85
CA PHE A 87 7.26 12.14 -2.46
C PHE A 87 8.41 11.55 -3.26
N THR A 88 8.60 12.03 -4.47
CA THR A 88 9.83 11.82 -5.24
C THR A 88 10.97 12.62 -4.65
N GLU A 89 12.21 12.24 -4.96
CA GLU A 89 13.38 13.00 -4.49
C GLU A 89 13.35 14.50 -4.88
N PRO A 90 12.99 14.89 -6.12
CA PRO A 90 12.83 16.31 -6.46
C PRO A 90 11.75 17.02 -5.64
N GLU A 91 10.64 16.35 -5.30
CA GLU A 91 9.60 16.94 -4.45
C GLU A 91 10.08 17.11 -3.01
N VAL A 92 10.90 16.18 -2.48
CA VAL A 92 11.52 16.34 -1.17
C VAL A 92 12.53 17.48 -1.16
N GLU A 93 13.37 17.59 -2.19
CA GLU A 93 14.31 18.71 -2.35
C GLU A 93 13.56 20.05 -2.37
N GLN A 94 12.49 20.15 -3.16
CA GLN A 94 11.66 21.34 -3.22
C GLN A 94 10.98 21.66 -1.88
N LEU A 95 10.48 20.65 -1.17
CA LEU A 95 9.89 20.84 0.15
C LEU A 95 10.92 21.37 1.14
N LEU A 96 12.11 20.76 1.21
CA LEU A 96 13.16 21.20 2.11
C LEU A 96 13.63 22.63 1.82
N ASP A 97 13.76 22.98 0.54
CA ASP A 97 14.10 24.34 0.12
C ASP A 97 13.06 25.37 0.58
N GLY A 98 11.78 25.02 0.47
CA GLY A 98 10.67 25.87 0.94
C GLY A 98 10.65 26.15 2.45
N PHE A 99 11.43 25.41 3.25
CA PHE A 99 11.57 25.59 4.69
C PHE A 99 13.01 25.98 5.11
N ASP A 100 13.86 26.42 4.18
CA ASP A 100 15.28 26.74 4.43
C ASP A 100 16.10 25.55 4.99
N LEU A 101 15.76 24.32 4.58
CA LEU A 101 16.35 23.05 5.04
C LEU A 101 17.09 22.29 3.93
N SER A 102 17.47 22.93 2.82
CA SER A 102 18.08 22.26 1.64
C SER A 102 19.32 21.42 2.00
N GLU A 103 20.14 21.88 2.95
CA GLU A 103 21.32 21.17 3.47
C GLU A 103 20.98 19.87 4.21
N SER A 104 19.72 19.67 4.57
CA SER A 104 19.23 18.49 5.31
C SER A 104 18.81 17.34 4.39
N LEU A 105 18.84 17.50 3.06
CA LEU A 105 18.47 16.44 2.12
C LEU A 105 19.27 15.14 2.32
N PRO A 106 20.60 15.15 2.56
CA PRO A 106 21.33 13.92 2.84
C PRO A 106 20.85 13.19 4.11
N GLU A 107 20.44 13.95 5.13
CA GLU A 107 19.90 13.40 6.37
C GLU A 107 18.50 12.81 6.14
N ALA A 108 17.61 13.53 5.44
CA ALA A 108 16.29 13.04 5.05
C ALA A 108 16.39 11.77 4.18
N ARG A 109 17.33 11.75 3.22
CA ARG A 109 17.61 10.58 2.38
C ARG A 109 18.01 9.38 3.23
N ARG A 110 18.95 9.56 4.17
CA ARG A 110 19.42 8.47 5.02
C ARG A 110 18.31 7.83 5.86
N TRP A 111 17.33 8.61 6.28
CA TRP A 111 16.26 8.14 7.15
C TRP A 111 15.00 7.68 6.40
N TYR A 112 14.68 8.26 5.24
CA TYR A 112 13.31 8.23 4.71
C TYR A 112 13.17 7.93 3.21
N ASN A 113 14.25 7.68 2.45
CA ASN A 113 14.20 7.36 1.01
C ASN A 113 13.65 5.95 0.68
N GLY A 114 12.86 5.39 1.59
CA GLY A 114 12.75 3.96 1.85
C GLY A 114 11.97 3.07 0.88
N TYR A 115 11.43 3.57 -0.24
CA TYR A 115 10.69 2.70 -1.17
C TYR A 115 11.15 2.84 -2.61
N LEU A 116 11.39 1.72 -3.27
CA LEU A 116 11.63 1.66 -4.71
C LEU A 116 10.36 1.16 -5.42
N PHE A 117 9.67 2.07 -6.09
CA PHE A 117 8.47 1.77 -6.87
C PHE A 117 8.85 1.67 -8.35
N GLY A 118 9.00 0.44 -8.85
CA GLY A 118 9.64 0.19 -10.14
C GLY A 118 11.08 0.71 -10.14
N GLU A 119 11.31 1.85 -10.79
CA GLU A 119 12.62 2.53 -10.86
C GLU A 119 12.61 3.88 -10.13
N THR A 120 11.49 4.25 -9.49
CA THR A 120 11.33 5.54 -8.82
C THR A 120 11.51 5.39 -7.31
N VAL A 121 12.40 6.19 -6.72
CA VAL A 121 12.55 6.29 -5.26
C VAL A 121 11.44 7.16 -4.71
N ILE A 122 10.69 6.61 -3.76
CA ILE A 122 9.55 7.24 -3.11
C ILE A 122 9.81 7.32 -1.61
N TYR A 123 9.67 8.54 -1.11
CA TYR A 123 9.76 8.87 0.30
C TYR A 123 8.38 8.81 0.93
N ASN A 124 8.31 8.33 2.17
CA ASN A 124 7.09 8.34 2.95
C ASN A 124 6.68 9.80 3.27
N PRO A 125 5.47 10.25 2.89
CA PRO A 125 5.05 11.64 3.15
C PRO A 125 5.02 12.00 4.62
N TRP A 126 4.48 11.11 5.47
CA TRP A 126 4.39 11.34 6.91
C TRP A 126 5.78 11.55 7.53
N SER A 127 6.75 10.71 7.16
CA SER A 127 8.11 10.83 7.65
C SER A 127 8.78 12.15 7.24
N ILE A 128 8.65 12.56 5.98
CA ILE A 128 9.23 13.82 5.50
C ILE A 128 8.57 15.03 6.16
N LEU A 129 7.24 15.02 6.29
CA LEU A 129 6.52 16.12 6.92
C LEU A 129 6.89 16.27 8.40
N ASN A 130 7.02 15.17 9.16
CA ASN A 130 7.46 15.24 10.55
C ASN A 130 8.93 15.63 10.67
N PHE A 131 9.79 15.15 9.77
CA PHE A 131 11.20 15.57 9.74
C PHE A 131 11.36 17.08 9.58
N ILE A 132 10.51 17.73 8.78
CA ILE A 132 10.48 19.18 8.63
C ILE A 132 9.87 19.83 9.88
N ASN A 133 8.71 19.35 10.32
CA ASN A 133 7.94 19.93 11.41
C ASN A 133 8.65 19.89 12.77
N ASP A 134 9.37 18.81 13.05
CA ASP A 134 9.94 18.56 14.37
C ASP A 134 11.30 19.25 14.56
N ARG A 135 11.79 19.99 13.55
CA ARG A 135 13.03 20.77 13.68
C ARG A 135 12.97 21.74 14.87
N PRO A 136 14.06 21.87 15.64
CA PRO A 136 15.41 21.34 15.38
C PRO A 136 15.68 19.95 15.98
N ALA A 137 14.66 19.18 16.36
CA ALA A 137 14.86 17.83 16.89
C ALA A 137 15.58 16.92 15.87
N PRO A 138 16.33 15.91 16.34
CA PRO A 138 16.92 14.92 15.45
C PRO A 138 15.82 14.08 14.76
N PRO A 139 16.09 13.55 13.56
CA PRO A 139 15.17 12.65 12.88
C PRO A 139 14.77 11.47 13.76
N ALA A 140 13.50 11.10 13.71
CA ALA A 140 12.95 9.97 14.46
C ALA A 140 12.28 8.95 13.53
N ALA A 141 12.04 7.76 14.07
CA ALA A 141 11.40 6.67 13.36
C ALA A 141 9.87 6.89 13.29
N HIS A 142 9.43 7.84 12.46
CA HIS A 142 8.02 8.21 12.29
C HIS A 142 7.13 7.11 11.65
N TRP A 143 7.74 6.02 11.17
CA TRP A 143 7.08 4.86 10.57
C TRP A 143 6.73 3.75 11.58
N VAL A 144 7.29 3.78 12.80
CA VAL A 144 7.18 2.66 13.77
C VAL A 144 5.77 2.53 14.37
N ASN A 145 5.00 3.61 14.40
CA ASN A 145 3.70 3.65 15.08
C ASN A 145 2.50 3.54 14.13
N THR A 146 2.71 3.28 12.83
CA THR A 146 1.64 3.37 11.82
C THR A 146 1.05 2.02 11.39
N SER A 147 1.57 0.88 11.83
CA SER A 147 1.04 -0.44 11.40
C SER A 147 1.11 -1.51 12.49
N SER A 148 0.11 -2.39 12.48
CA SER A 148 0.16 -3.68 13.19
C SER A 148 1.09 -4.65 12.43
N ASN A 149 2.00 -5.30 13.17
CA ASN A 149 2.89 -6.34 12.62
C ASN A 149 2.34 -7.76 12.88
N ASP A 150 1.04 -7.87 13.13
CA ASP A 150 0.43 -9.12 13.60
C ASP A 150 0.56 -10.25 12.58
N LEU A 151 0.33 -9.96 11.29
CA LEU A 151 0.48 -10.96 10.23
C LEU A 151 1.92 -11.49 10.13
N VAL A 152 2.92 -10.61 10.22
CA VAL A 152 4.33 -11.01 10.14
C VAL A 152 4.71 -11.86 11.34
N ARG A 153 4.23 -11.50 12.54
CA ARG A 153 4.44 -12.28 13.75
C ARG A 153 3.75 -13.65 13.66
N ASP A 154 2.51 -13.70 13.21
CA ASP A 154 1.78 -14.96 13.03
C ASP A 154 2.49 -15.86 12.02
N LEU A 155 3.04 -15.29 10.93
CA LEU A 155 3.84 -16.01 9.95
C LEU A 155 5.18 -16.49 10.50
N LEU A 156 5.81 -15.76 11.42
CA LEU A 156 7.04 -16.19 12.09
C LEU A 156 6.78 -17.31 13.12
N GLU A 157 5.63 -17.25 13.80
CA GLU A 157 5.25 -18.23 14.83
C GLU A 157 4.72 -19.53 14.22
N SER A 158 3.97 -19.43 13.11
CA SER A 158 3.35 -20.58 12.42
C SER A 158 4.14 -21.08 11.21
N GLY A 159 5.00 -20.23 10.63
CA GLY A 159 5.86 -20.56 9.52
C GLY A 159 7.00 -21.46 9.96
N GLY A 160 7.18 -22.57 9.26
CA GLY A 160 8.31 -23.47 9.49
C GLY A 160 9.67 -22.78 9.29
N ALA A 161 10.75 -23.51 9.56
CA ALA A 161 12.12 -23.00 9.49
C ALA A 161 12.45 -22.24 8.19
N GLU A 162 11.88 -22.66 7.06
CA GLU A 162 12.05 -22.04 5.74
C GLU A 162 11.58 -20.57 5.71
N ILE A 163 10.39 -20.26 6.24
CA ILE A 163 9.85 -18.88 6.29
C ILE A 163 10.72 -17.99 7.17
N ARG A 164 11.27 -18.57 8.25
CA ARG A 164 12.16 -17.86 9.16
C ARG A 164 13.50 -17.55 8.50
N GLU A 165 14.11 -18.52 7.83
CA GLU A 165 15.36 -18.34 7.09
C GLU A 165 15.21 -17.29 5.97
N ASP A 166 14.10 -17.30 5.24
CA ASP A 166 13.79 -16.28 4.23
C ASP A 166 13.65 -14.87 4.84
N LEU A 167 12.99 -14.75 6.00
CA LEU A 167 12.87 -13.48 6.72
C LEU A 167 14.22 -12.99 7.26
N GLU A 168 15.05 -13.88 7.79
CA GLU A 168 16.41 -13.57 8.25
C GLU A 168 17.28 -13.10 7.08
N SER A 169 17.14 -13.70 5.89
CA SER A 169 17.79 -13.26 4.65
C SER A 169 17.37 -11.85 4.22
N LEU A 170 16.15 -11.40 4.52
CA LEU A 170 15.67 -10.06 4.15
C LEU A 170 16.15 -8.97 5.12
N LEU A 171 16.58 -9.36 6.32
CA LEU A 171 17.09 -8.45 7.36
C LEU A 171 18.61 -8.27 7.32
N ALA A 172 19.33 -9.14 6.60
CA ALA A 172 20.79 -9.15 6.44
C ALA A 172 21.28 -8.21 5.32
#